data_AF-A0A853IF76-F1
#
_entry.id   AF-A0A853IF76-F1
#
_cell.length_a   1.000
_cell.length_b   1.000
_cell.length_c   1.000
_cell.angle_alpha   90.00
_cell.angle_beta   90.00
_cell.angle_gamma   90.00
#
_symmetry.space_group_name_H-M   'P 1'
#
loop_
_entity.id
_entity.type
_entity.pdbx_description
1 polymer ?
#
loop_
_entity_poly.entity_id
_entity_poly.type
_entity_poly.pdbx_seq_one_letter_code
_entity_poly.pdbx_strand_id
1 'polypeptide(L)'
;MAILKVACDSGGEAGVTTKAYEYYRNLRKQKLHRHFMLVKGASQFNATLIRQTYPSPGKQRKKGARKVTIRGDVPLLMLNTHQIKDGVINDLQREFPGPRFVHFPHWLPESFYD
;
A
#
# COMPACT_ATOMS: atom_id res chain seq x y z
N MET A 1 15.61 -16.98 -2.18
CA MET A 1 14.80 -15.79 -2.55
C MET A 1 14.89 -14.79 -1.40
N ALA A 2 15.26 -13.54 -1.66
CA ALA A 2 15.42 -12.52 -0.61
C ALA A 2 14.23 -11.55 -0.60
N ILE A 3 13.83 -11.07 0.58
CA ILE A 3 12.78 -10.04 0.70
C ILE A 3 13.38 -8.69 0.33
N LEU A 4 12.95 -8.11 -0.79
CA LEU A 4 13.45 -6.82 -1.27
C LEU A 4 12.85 -5.64 -0.50
N LYS A 5 11.54 -5.70 -0.22
CA LYS A 5 10.79 -4.62 0.42
C LYS A 5 9.53 -5.16 1.08
N VAL A 6 9.18 -4.58 2.22
CA VAL A 6 7.95 -4.85 2.97
C VAL A 6 7.06 -3.62 2.87
N ALA A 7 5.80 -3.83 2.50
CA ALA A 7 4.78 -2.78 2.51
C ALA A 7 3.82 -2.98 3.68
N CYS A 8 3.39 -1.89 4.32
CA CYS A 8 2.43 -1.92 5.42
C CYS A 8 1.33 -0.90 5.15
N ASP A 9 0.07 -1.34 5.19
CA ASP A 9 -1.07 -0.44 5.14
C ASP A 9 -1.12 0.40 6.42
N SER A 10 -1.21 1.71 6.23
CA SER A 10 -1.23 2.69 7.32
C SER A 10 -2.65 3.05 7.79
N GLY A 11 -3.69 2.58 7.10
CA GLY A 11 -5.10 2.85 7.41
C GLY A 11 -5.82 1.66 8.05
N GLY A 12 -7.08 1.87 8.47
CA GLY A 12 -7.99 0.79 8.89
C GLY A 12 -8.77 1.11 10.16
N GLU A 13 -8.07 1.36 11.27
CA GLU A 13 -8.68 1.56 12.59
C GLU A 13 -8.18 2.85 13.26
N ALA A 14 -8.93 3.36 14.23
CA ALA A 14 -8.51 4.52 15.02
C ALA A 14 -7.15 4.26 15.72
N GLY A 15 -6.14 5.05 15.35
CA GLY A 15 -4.82 5.02 15.99
C GLY A 15 -3.78 4.12 15.31
N VAL A 16 -4.15 3.27 14.35
CA VAL A 16 -3.16 2.42 13.64
C VAL A 16 -2.21 3.24 12.78
N THR A 17 -2.69 4.34 12.20
CA THR A 17 -1.85 5.26 11.42
C THR A 17 -0.71 5.85 12.25
N THR A 18 -0.97 6.16 13.52
CA THR A 18 0.07 6.66 14.43
C THR A 18 1.14 5.61 14.68
N LYS A 19 0.71 4.38 15.01
CA LYS A 19 1.62 3.25 15.26
C LYS A 19 2.47 2.93 14.02
N ALA A 20 1.87 2.97 12.83
CA ALA A 20 2.57 2.75 11.57
C ALA A 20 3.68 3.81 11.34
N TYR A 21 3.39 5.08 11.64
CA TYR A 21 4.37 6.17 11.51
C TYR A 21 5.49 6.07 12.55
N GLU A 22 5.16 5.70 13.78
CA GLU A 22 6.14 5.45 14.84
C GLU A 22 7.05 4.27 14.49
N TYR A 23 6.49 3.21 13.93
CA TYR A 23 7.25 2.05 13.46
C TYR A 23 8.24 2.43 12.35
N TYR A 24 7.80 3.19 11.35
CA TYR A 24 8.69 3.73 10.31
C TYR A 24 9.83 4.54 10.93
N ARG A 25 9.54 5.42 11.89
CA ARG A 25 10.55 6.23 12.59
C ARG A 25 11.53 5.36 13.38
N ASN A 26 11.08 4.28 13.99
CA ASN A 26 11.96 3.33 14.67
C ASN A 26 12.90 2.63 13.66
N LEU A 27 12.36 2.14 12.55
CA LEU A 27 13.17 1.57 11.47
C LEU A 27 14.17 2.57 10.88
N ARG A 28 13.82 3.86 10.84
CA ARG A 28 14.74 4.91 10.39
C ARG A 28 15.93 5.05 11.33
N LYS A 29 15.71 5.02 12.66
CA LYS A 29 16.80 5.01 13.67
C LYS A 29 17.73 3.82 13.48
N GLN A 30 17.18 2.67 13.11
CA GLN A 30 17.92 1.43 12.84
C GLN A 30 18.48 1.34 11.41
N LYS A 31 18.30 2.37 10.57
CA LYS A 31 18.68 2.38 9.14
C LYS A 31 17.99 1.31 8.26
N LEU A 32 16.96 0.64 8.76
CA LEU A 32 16.19 -0.39 8.05
C LEU A 32 15.03 0.16 7.20
N HIS A 33 14.71 1.45 7.32
CA HIS A 33 13.61 2.10 6.60
C HIS A 33 13.66 1.95 5.06
N ARG A 34 14.82 1.65 4.45
CA ARG A 34 14.92 1.44 2.98
C ARG A 34 14.17 0.18 2.51
N HIS A 35 14.02 -0.80 3.40
CA HIS A 35 13.32 -2.07 3.13
C HIS A 35 11.84 -2.02 3.53
N PHE A 36 11.34 -0.88 4.02
CA PHE A 36 9.97 -0.76 4.51
C PHE A 36 9.27 0.44 3.88
N MET A 37 8.01 0.28 3.52
CA MET A 37 7.21 1.36 2.95
C MET A 37 5.79 1.35 3.48
N LEU A 38 5.29 2.52 3.83
CA LEU A 38 3.88 2.68 4.13
C LEU A 38 3.09 2.87 2.85
N VAL A 39 1.95 2.20 2.77
CA VAL A 39 1.01 2.31 1.66
C VAL A 39 -0.37 2.71 2.18
N LYS A 40 -1.18 3.29 1.29
CA LYS A 40 -2.58 3.60 1.52
C LYS A 40 -3.31 3.66 0.19
N GLY A 41 -4.57 3.22 0.15
CA GLY A 41 -5.43 3.44 -1.00
C GLY A 41 -5.67 4.93 -1.25
N ALA A 42 -5.53 5.36 -2.50
CA ALA A 42 -5.98 6.66 -2.95
C ALA A 42 -7.52 6.70 -2.93
N SER A 43 -8.10 7.77 -2.41
CA SER A 43 -9.56 7.92 -2.31
C SER A 43 -10.21 8.38 -3.63
N GLN A 44 -9.42 8.76 -4.63
CA GLN A 44 -9.90 9.31 -5.90
C GLN A 44 -9.73 8.30 -7.03
N PHE A 45 -10.77 8.14 -7.85
CA PHE A 45 -10.77 7.24 -9.00
C PHE A 45 -9.71 7.62 -10.05
N ASN A 46 -9.56 8.90 -10.35
CA ASN A 46 -8.57 9.44 -11.30
C ASN A 46 -7.20 9.74 -10.66
N ALA A 47 -6.88 9.12 -9.53
CA ALA A 47 -5.56 9.29 -8.92
C ALA A 47 -4.46 8.70 -9.81
N THR A 48 -3.25 9.25 -9.73
CA THR A 48 -2.05 8.60 -10.31
C THR A 48 -1.87 7.19 -9.74
N LEU A 49 -1.45 6.24 -10.58
CA LEU A 49 -1.32 4.82 -10.21
C LEU A 49 -0.57 4.60 -8.88
N ILE A 50 0.58 5.26 -8.74
CA ILE A 50 1.38 5.30 -7.50
C ILE A 50 1.86 6.74 -7.31
N ARG A 51 1.58 7.32 -6.14
CA ARG A 51 2.04 8.67 -5.78
C ARG A 51 2.65 8.67 -4.39
N GLN A 52 3.90 9.11 -4.28
CA GLN A 52 4.51 9.34 -2.98
C GLN A 52 4.03 10.66 -2.36
N THR A 53 3.67 10.61 -1.09
CA THR A 53 3.22 11.76 -0.31
C THR A 53 3.95 11.80 1.02
N TYR A 54 4.04 13.00 1.60
CA TYR A 54 4.56 13.21 2.95
C TYR A 54 3.44 13.84 3.76
N PRO A 55 2.75 13.07 4.63
CA PRO A 55 1.69 13.60 5.47
C PRO A 55 2.27 14.73 6.33
N SER A 56 1.76 15.95 6.14
CA SER A 56 2.12 17.13 6.91
C SER A 56 0.97 17.49 7.88
N PRO A 57 1.26 18.19 8.99
CA PRO A 57 0.22 18.65 9.90
C PRO A 57 -0.60 19.75 9.23
N GLY A 58 -1.70 19.38 8.55
CA GLY A 58 -2.57 20.30 7.83
C GLY A 58 -3.93 19.73 7.41
N LYS A 59 -5.00 20.43 7.83
CA LYS A 59 -6.45 20.32 7.50
C LYS A 59 -7.33 19.18 8.03
N GLN A 60 -6.83 18.05 8.54
CA GLN A 60 -7.70 17.07 9.25
C GLN A 60 -7.65 17.24 10.76
N ARG A 61 -8.16 18.39 11.25
CA ARG A 61 -8.60 18.52 12.65
C ARG A 61 -9.91 17.74 12.81
N LYS A 62 -9.87 16.41 12.96
CA LYS A 62 -11.01 15.71 13.56
C LYS A 62 -11.01 16.03 15.05
N LYS A 63 -12.00 16.83 15.50
CA LYS A 63 -12.30 17.03 16.93
C LYS A 63 -12.33 15.66 17.62
N GLY A 64 -11.44 15.45 18.61
CA GLY A 64 -11.41 14.23 19.42
C GLY A 64 -10.36 13.16 19.04
N ALA A 65 -9.62 13.30 17.93
CA ALA A 65 -8.56 12.34 17.61
C ALA A 65 -7.27 12.65 18.40
N ARG A 66 -6.67 11.63 19.04
CA ARG A 66 -5.34 11.73 19.69
C ARG A 66 -4.35 12.39 18.72
N LYS A 67 -3.56 13.35 19.24
CA LYS A 67 -2.54 14.09 18.48
C LYS A 67 -1.57 13.13 17.80
N VAL A 68 -1.84 12.78 16.54
CA VAL A 68 -0.85 12.10 15.70
C VAL A 68 0.24 13.13 15.42
N THR A 69 1.47 12.86 15.86
CA THR A 69 2.61 13.74 15.58
C THR A 69 3.00 13.54 14.11
N ILE A 70 2.27 14.20 13.21
CA ILE A 70 2.52 14.23 11.77
C ILE A 70 3.51 15.36 11.52
N ARG A 71 4.75 15.05 11.07
CA ARG A 71 5.83 16.04 10.90
C ARG A 71 6.32 16.17 9.44
N GLY A 72 5.62 15.60 8.46
CA GLY A 72 6.09 15.62 7.06
C GLY A 72 7.32 14.75 6.79
N ASP A 73 7.71 13.90 7.75
CA ASP A 73 8.97 13.15 7.76
C ASP A 73 8.81 11.68 7.34
N VAL A 74 7.57 11.21 7.24
CA VAL A 74 7.24 9.82 6.93
C VAL A 74 6.71 9.74 5.50
N PRO A 75 7.36 9.00 4.59
CA PRO A 75 6.87 8.84 3.22
C PRO A 75 5.72 7.81 3.19
N LEU A 76 4.69 8.10 2.40
CA LEU A 76 3.50 7.27 2.23
C LEU A 76 3.17 7.14 0.74
N LEU A 77 3.08 5.91 0.23
CA LEU A 77 2.59 5.67 -1.13
C LEU A 77 1.06 5.64 -1.13
N MET A 78 0.48 6.52 -1.94
CA MET A 78 -0.92 6.49 -2.33
C MET A 78 -1.04 5.62 -3.58
N LEU A 79 -1.82 4.55 -3.49
CA LEU A 79 -2.02 3.58 -4.57
C LEU A 79 -3.42 3.77 -5.18
N ASN A 80 -3.52 3.95 -6.49
CA ASN A 80 -4.82 3.89 -7.15
C ASN A 80 -5.29 2.43 -7.20
N THR A 81 -6.05 2.02 -6.19
CA THR A 81 -6.49 0.64 -6.05
C THR A 81 -7.46 0.22 -7.15
N HIS A 82 -8.21 1.14 -7.76
CA HIS A 82 -9.09 0.83 -8.88
C HIS A 82 -8.27 0.38 -10.08
N GLN A 83 -7.39 1.26 -10.59
CA GLN A 83 -6.56 0.93 -11.75
C GLN A 83 -5.67 -0.29 -11.53
N ILE A 84 -5.14 -0.46 -10.31
CA ILE A 84 -4.33 -1.65 -9.98
C ILE A 84 -5.18 -2.92 -10.02
N LYS A 85 -6.37 -2.92 -9.40
CA LYS A 85 -7.27 -4.08 -9.41
C LYS A 85 -7.73 -4.41 -10.82
N ASP A 86 -8.13 -3.41 -11.59
CA ASP A 86 -8.57 -3.59 -12.98
C ASP A 86 -7.43 -4.19 -13.83
N GLY A 87 -6.20 -3.69 -13.65
CA GLY A 87 -5.02 -4.24 -14.32
C GLY A 87 -4.75 -5.71 -13.96
N VAL A 88 -4.91 -6.09 -12.68
CA VAL A 88 -4.74 -7.48 -12.24
C VAL A 88 -5.84 -8.37 -12.81
N ILE A 89 -7.10 -7.92 -12.77
CA ILE A 89 -8.23 -8.68 -13.35
C ILE A 89 -8.01 -8.92 -14.85
N ASN A 90 -7.61 -7.88 -15.59
CA ASN A 90 -7.34 -7.99 -17.01
C ASN A 90 -6.18 -8.94 -17.32
N ASP A 91 -5.17 -9.02 -16.44
CA ASP A 91 -4.06 -9.97 -16.60
C ASP A 91 -4.49 -11.42 -16.31
N LEU A 92 -5.36 -11.61 -15.33
CA LEU A 92 -5.92 -12.93 -14.98
C LEU A 92 -6.88 -13.47 -16.06
N GLN A 93 -7.57 -12.57 -16.79
CA GLN A 93 -8.53 -12.92 -17.84
C GLN A 93 -7.90 -13.14 -19.22
N ARG A 94 -6.56 -13.11 -19.34
CA ARG A 94 -5.91 -13.31 -20.64
C ARG A 94 -6.00 -14.76 -21.08
N GLU A 95 -6.40 -14.96 -22.33
CA GLU A 95 -6.46 -16.30 -22.95
C GLU A 95 -5.12 -16.72 -23.58
N PHE A 96 -4.37 -15.76 -24.13
CA PHE A 96 -3.15 -16.03 -24.88
C PHE A 96 -1.88 -15.65 -24.09
N PRO A 97 -0.82 -16.49 -24.13
CA PRO A 97 0.46 -16.19 -23.51
C PRO A 97 1.07 -14.88 -24.02
N GLY A 98 1.67 -14.11 -23.11
CA GLY A 98 2.31 -12.85 -23.42
C GLY A 98 2.73 -12.09 -22.16
N PRO A 99 3.20 -10.83 -22.30
CA PRO A 99 3.59 -10.01 -21.14
C PRO A 99 2.45 -9.92 -20.13
N ARG A 100 2.72 -10.22 -18.86
CA ARG A 100 1.75 -10.21 -17.74
C ARG A 100 0.69 -11.32 -17.77
N PHE A 101 0.80 -12.33 -18.64
CA PHE A 101 -0.02 -13.53 -18.55
C PHE A 101 0.25 -14.28 -17.24
N VAL A 102 -0.81 -14.67 -16.53
CA VAL A 102 -0.70 -15.38 -15.25
C VAL A 102 -0.75 -16.88 -15.48
N HIS A 103 0.33 -17.58 -15.10
CA HIS A 103 0.39 -19.03 -15.16
C HIS A 103 -0.13 -19.63 -13.87
N PHE A 104 -1.29 -20.28 -13.94
CA PHE A 104 -1.80 -21.07 -12.82
C PHE A 104 -1.15 -22.45 -12.79
N PRO A 105 -0.69 -22.93 -11.62
CA PRO A 105 -0.15 -24.26 -11.51
C PRO A 105 -1.24 -25.34 -11.64
N HIS A 106 -0.90 -26.45 -12.28
CA HIS A 106 -1.80 -27.58 -12.53
C HIS A 106 -2.32 -28.29 -11.26
N TRP A 107 -1.68 -28.07 -10.10
CA TRP A 107 -2.07 -28.70 -8.84
C TRP A 107 -3.22 -27.97 -8.12
N LEU A 108 -3.67 -26.81 -8.62
CA LEU A 108 -4.81 -26.12 -8.03
C LEU A 108 -6.10 -26.91 -8.28
N PRO A 109 -6.94 -27.12 -7.24
CA PRO A 109 -8.22 -27.80 -7.41
C PRO A 109 -9.17 -26.95 -8.26
N GLU A 110 -10.15 -27.61 -8.91
CA GLU A 110 -11.18 -26.93 -9.72
C GLU A 110 -11.94 -25.86 -8.91
N SER A 111 -12.18 -26.13 -7.62
CA SER A 111 -12.80 -25.20 -6.67
C SER A 111 -12.04 -23.89 -6.44
N PHE A 112 -10.81 -23.76 -6.96
CA PHE A 112 -10.08 -22.49 -6.95
C PHE A 112 -10.59 -21.52 -8.03
N TYR A 113 -11.19 -22.04 -9.09
CA TYR A 113 -11.66 -21.27 -10.26
C TYR A 113 -13.16 -20.94 -10.21
N ASP A 114 -13.92 -21.60 -9.33
CA ASP A 114 -15.33 -21.31 -9.01
C ASP A 114 -15.47 -20.12 -8.03
#